data_AF-A0A973HXU5-F1
#
_entry.id   AF-A0A973HXU5-F1
#
_cell.length_a   1.000
_cell.length_b   1.000
_cell.length_c   1.000
_cell.angle_alpha   90.00
_cell.angle_beta   90.00
_cell.angle_gamma   90.00
#
_symmetry.space_group_name_H-M   'P 1'
#
loop_
_entity.id
_entity.type
_entity.pdbx_description
1 polymer ?
#
loop_
_entity_poly.entity_id
_entity_poly.type
_entity_poly.pdbx_seq_one_letter_code
_entity_poly.pdbx_strand_id
1 'polypeptide(L)'
;MTLLVVPTNSAIRLGIDRDMDGFFDGEERLACSDPADPLSLPGSCNGIFFVRGDANGDASLDISDAVSMLEYLFNGSTSGSSCQDAYDTNDDGALNIADPVRLLDYLFAGAAEPPAPGIQCGEDQTGDALLCQQSTCP
;
A
#
# COMPACT_ATOMS: atom_id res chain seq x y z
N MET A 1 -19.27 14.78 4.40
CA MET A 1 -19.81 15.70 3.37
C MET A 1 -18.83 16.86 3.26
N THR A 2 -17.88 16.81 2.32
CA THR A 2 -16.93 17.90 2.08
C THR A 2 -17.53 18.87 1.06
N LEU A 3 -17.54 20.17 1.38
CA LEU A 3 -18.06 21.25 0.53
C LEU A 3 -16.89 21.91 -0.19
N LEU A 4 -16.86 21.82 -1.53
CA LEU A 4 -15.91 22.56 -2.36
C LEU A 4 -16.56 23.88 -2.78
N VAL A 5 -15.90 25.00 -2.48
CA VAL A 5 -16.35 26.32 -2.92
C VAL A 5 -15.42 26.78 -4.03
N VAL A 6 -16.00 27.14 -5.19
CA VAL A 6 -15.26 27.73 -6.30
C VAL A 6 -15.72 29.18 -6.43
N PRO A 7 -14.91 30.15 -5.98
CA PRO A 7 -15.19 31.56 -6.23
C PRO A 7 -15.26 31.83 -7.74
N THR A 8 -16.31 32.51 -8.20
CA THR A 8 -16.45 32.88 -9.62
C THR A 8 -15.22 33.61 -10.13
N ASN A 9 -14.71 33.22 -11.30
CA ASN A 9 -13.50 33.76 -11.94
C ASN A 9 -12.16 33.53 -11.21
N SER A 10 -12.10 32.68 -10.17
CA SER A 10 -10.82 32.35 -9.53
C SER A 10 -10.06 31.23 -10.23
N ALA A 11 -10.78 30.28 -10.86
CA ALA A 11 -10.25 28.99 -11.31
C ALA A 11 -9.51 28.19 -10.21
N ILE A 12 -9.64 28.61 -8.94
CA ILE A 12 -8.99 28.00 -7.78
C ILE A 12 -10.08 27.29 -6.98
N ARG A 13 -9.86 26.01 -6.69
CA ARG A 13 -10.68 25.27 -5.74
C ARG A 13 -10.20 25.62 -4.34
N LEU A 14 -11.11 26.05 -3.48
CA LEU A 14 -10.82 26.20 -2.05
C LEU A 14 -11.31 24.92 -1.35
N GLY A 15 -10.37 24.17 -0.80
CA GLY A 15 -10.60 22.93 -0.04
C GLY A 15 -10.14 23.04 1.41
N ILE A 16 -10.51 22.03 2.21
CA ILE A 16 -9.87 21.76 3.50
C ILE A 16 -8.57 21.04 3.17
N ASP A 17 -7.50 21.45 3.83
CA ASP A 17 -6.16 20.84 3.84
C ASP A 17 -5.80 20.78 5.34
N ARG A 18 -5.94 19.60 5.95
CA ARG A 18 -5.85 19.45 7.40
C ARG A 18 -4.43 19.30 7.90
N ASP A 19 -3.57 18.69 7.11
CA ASP A 19 -2.17 18.36 7.43
C ASP A 19 -1.15 19.31 6.79
N MET A 20 -1.62 20.27 5.99
CA MET A 20 -0.88 21.39 5.41
C MET A 20 0.20 20.98 4.41
N ASP A 21 -0.04 19.90 3.66
CA ASP A 21 0.91 19.39 2.67
C ASP A 21 0.72 20.02 1.27
N GLY A 22 -0.37 20.78 1.09
CA GLY A 22 -0.70 21.48 -0.16
C GLY A 22 -1.64 20.70 -1.08
N PHE A 23 -2.10 19.53 -0.67
CA PHE A 23 -3.22 18.82 -1.26
C PHE A 23 -4.47 19.03 -0.42
N PHE A 24 -5.63 19.02 -1.07
CA PHE A 24 -6.90 19.19 -0.35
C PHE A 24 -7.45 17.82 0.02
N ASP A 25 -8.02 17.68 1.23
CA ASP A 25 -8.59 16.44 1.77
C ASP A 25 -9.53 15.73 0.78
N GLY A 26 -10.24 16.53 -0.03
CA GLY A 26 -11.17 16.05 -1.04
C GLY A 26 -10.50 15.46 -2.29
N GLU A 27 -9.35 15.99 -2.67
CA GLU A 27 -8.53 15.52 -3.80
C GLU A 27 -7.68 14.32 -3.39
N GLU A 28 -7.14 14.31 -2.16
CA GLU A 28 -6.42 13.17 -1.59
C GLU A 28 -7.33 11.94 -1.52
N ARG A 29 -8.56 12.09 -0.99
CA ARG A 29 -9.53 10.98 -0.96
C ARG A 29 -9.96 10.50 -2.35
N LEU A 30 -9.82 11.34 -3.39
CA LEU A 30 -10.08 10.93 -4.79
C LEU A 30 -8.86 10.27 -5.43
N ALA A 31 -7.67 10.55 -4.93
CA ALA A 31 -6.39 9.97 -5.32
C ALA A 31 -5.97 8.82 -4.38
N CYS A 32 -6.89 8.36 -3.53
CA CYS A 32 -6.73 7.28 -2.57
C CYS A 32 -5.58 7.49 -1.56
N SER A 33 -5.31 8.73 -1.20
CA SER A 33 -4.37 9.12 -0.14
C SER A 33 -5.09 9.41 1.19
N ASP A 34 -4.37 9.35 2.30
CA ASP A 34 -4.91 9.67 3.63
C ASP A 34 -4.90 11.19 3.88
N PRO A 35 -6.07 11.86 3.94
CA PRO A 35 -6.19 13.32 4.12
C PRO A 35 -5.84 13.84 5.53
N ALA A 36 -5.12 13.05 6.31
CA ALA A 36 -4.64 13.40 7.63
C ALA A 36 -3.15 13.10 7.82
N ASP A 37 -2.50 12.50 6.82
CA ASP A 37 -1.07 12.21 6.84
C ASP A 37 -0.36 13.09 5.80
N PRO A 38 0.47 14.07 6.24
CA PRO A 38 1.17 14.97 5.33
C PRO A 38 2.24 14.29 4.47
N LEU A 39 2.47 12.99 4.65
CA LEU A 39 3.36 12.18 3.83
C LEU A 39 2.58 11.35 2.78
N SER A 40 1.25 11.29 2.85
CA SER A 40 0.40 10.54 1.92
C SER A 40 0.10 11.37 0.67
N LEU A 41 0.95 11.24 -0.35
CA LEU A 41 0.81 12.04 -1.56
C LEU A 41 -0.28 11.49 -2.50
N PRO A 42 -1.08 12.35 -3.15
CA PRO A 42 -2.07 11.94 -4.14
C PRO A 42 -1.41 11.21 -5.31
N GLY A 43 -1.81 9.94 -5.49
CA GLY A 43 -1.24 9.02 -6.47
C GLY A 43 -0.34 7.92 -5.88
N SER A 44 -0.27 7.79 -4.56
CA SER A 44 0.42 6.66 -3.90
C SER A 44 -0.27 5.30 -4.19
N CYS A 45 -1.60 5.29 -4.37
CA CYS A 45 -2.29 4.18 -5.01
C CYS A 45 -1.98 4.18 -6.51
N ASN A 46 -0.77 3.72 -6.84
CA ASN A 46 -0.46 3.31 -8.20
C ASN A 46 -1.52 2.28 -8.56
N GLY A 47 -2.25 2.45 -9.68
CA GLY A 47 -3.23 1.48 -10.19
C GLY A 47 -2.58 0.17 -10.66
N ILE A 48 -1.71 -0.35 -9.81
CA ILE A 48 -0.79 -1.44 -9.95
C ILE A 48 -1.28 -2.48 -8.96
N PHE A 49 -1.65 -3.61 -9.53
CA PHE A 49 -2.33 -4.65 -8.82
C PHE A 49 -1.33 -5.68 -8.33
N PHE A 50 -1.43 -6.03 -7.05
CA PHE A 50 -0.63 -7.04 -6.41
C PHE A 50 -1.48 -7.86 -5.44
N VAL A 51 -0.89 -8.93 -4.91
CA VAL A 51 -1.47 -9.72 -3.82
C VAL A 51 -0.63 -9.42 -2.58
N ARG A 52 -1.27 -8.97 -1.48
CA ARG A 52 -0.53 -8.62 -0.27
C ARG A 52 0.03 -9.89 0.36
N GLY A 53 1.35 -9.92 0.52
CA GLY A 53 2.11 -11.06 0.99
C GLY A 53 2.67 -11.98 -0.12
N ASP A 54 2.38 -11.75 -1.41
CA ASP A 54 3.02 -12.45 -2.54
C ASP A 54 4.38 -11.79 -2.86
N ALA A 55 5.32 -11.99 -1.94
CA ALA A 55 6.64 -11.38 -2.00
C ALA A 55 7.51 -12.00 -3.09
N ASN A 56 7.29 -13.27 -3.45
CA ASN A 56 8.08 -13.91 -4.50
C ASN A 56 7.53 -13.64 -5.93
N GLY A 57 6.29 -13.15 -6.04
CA GLY A 57 5.63 -12.76 -7.29
C GLY A 57 5.13 -13.93 -8.14
N ASP A 58 4.87 -15.09 -7.53
CA ASP A 58 4.41 -16.30 -8.22
C ASP A 58 2.88 -16.50 -8.19
N ALA A 59 2.14 -15.52 -7.66
CA ALA A 59 0.70 -15.50 -7.49
C ALA A 59 0.14 -16.57 -6.53
N SER A 60 0.99 -17.22 -5.74
CA SER A 60 0.61 -18.23 -4.74
C SER A 60 1.09 -17.83 -3.37
N LEU A 61 0.14 -17.47 -2.49
CA LEU A 61 0.49 -17.08 -1.11
C LEU A 61 0.89 -18.31 -0.27
N ASP A 62 2.19 -18.52 -0.07
CA ASP A 62 2.72 -19.66 0.70
C ASP A 62 3.99 -19.35 1.52
N ILE A 63 4.65 -20.40 2.04
CA ILE A 63 5.84 -20.23 2.90
C ILE A 63 7.04 -19.66 2.14
N SER A 64 7.10 -19.83 0.82
CA SER A 64 8.18 -19.32 -0.01
C SER A 64 8.17 -17.80 -0.08
N ASP A 65 7.00 -17.16 0.07
CA ASP A 65 6.90 -15.70 0.23
C ASP A 65 7.53 -15.22 1.52
N ALA A 66 7.24 -15.87 2.65
CA ALA A 66 7.85 -15.53 3.93
C ALA A 66 9.37 -15.69 3.89
N VAL A 67 9.88 -16.70 3.17
CA VAL A 67 11.32 -16.86 2.93
C VAL A 67 11.86 -15.71 2.07
N SER A 68 11.15 -15.32 1.01
CA SER A 68 11.53 -14.21 0.14
C SER A 68 11.61 -12.88 0.90
N MET A 69 10.65 -12.61 1.79
CA MET A 69 10.68 -11.45 2.68
C MET A 69 11.89 -11.46 3.60
N LEU A 70 12.22 -12.60 4.21
CA LEU A 70 13.39 -12.71 5.09
C LEU A 70 14.71 -12.57 4.30
N GLU A 71 14.78 -13.10 3.09
CA GLU A 71 15.92 -12.89 2.19
C GLU A 71 16.09 -11.41 1.83
N TYR A 72 14.99 -10.71 1.55
CA TYR A 72 15.01 -9.27 1.32
C TYR A 72 15.55 -8.52 2.54
N LEU A 73 15.03 -8.80 3.73
CA LEU A 73 15.40 -8.10 4.97
C LEU A 73 16.86 -8.32 5.39
N PHE A 74 17.38 -9.55 5.24
CA PHE A 74 18.70 -9.90 5.77
C PHE A 74 19.81 -9.92 4.72
N ASN A 75 19.47 -10.23 3.46
CA ASN A 75 20.45 -10.32 2.37
C ASN A 75 20.34 -9.15 1.38
N GLY A 76 19.30 -8.30 1.49
CA GLY A 76 19.05 -7.20 0.55
C GLY A 76 18.74 -7.68 -0.87
N SER A 77 18.36 -8.95 -1.03
CA SER A 77 18.13 -9.56 -2.33
C SER A 77 16.68 -9.32 -2.76
N THR A 78 16.49 -8.74 -3.94
CA THR A 78 15.16 -8.60 -4.59
C THR A 78 14.92 -9.77 -5.55
N SER A 79 15.14 -11.00 -5.08
CA SER A 79 14.94 -12.21 -5.91
C SER A 79 13.46 -12.40 -6.29
N GLY A 80 12.56 -11.82 -5.49
CA GLY A 80 11.12 -11.91 -5.66
C GLY A 80 10.53 -10.72 -6.40
N SER A 81 9.29 -10.39 -6.06
CA SER A 81 8.52 -9.27 -6.59
C SER A 81 9.27 -7.96 -6.42
N SER A 82 9.11 -7.05 -7.38
CA SER A 82 9.58 -5.66 -7.29
C SER A 82 8.62 -4.76 -6.51
N CYS A 83 7.50 -5.31 -6.07
CA CYS A 83 6.42 -4.61 -5.38
C CYS A 83 6.67 -4.61 -3.89
N GLN A 84 7.01 -3.46 -3.31
CA GLN A 84 7.33 -3.34 -1.89
C GLN A 84 6.08 -3.55 -1.02
N ASP A 85 4.91 -3.15 -1.48
CA ASP A 85 3.63 -3.33 -0.77
C ASP A 85 3.26 -4.82 -0.63
N ALA A 86 3.76 -5.68 -1.53
CA ALA A 86 3.62 -7.13 -1.38
C ALA A 86 4.45 -7.69 -0.22
N TYR A 87 5.56 -7.01 0.17
CA TYR A 87 6.37 -7.38 1.33
C TYR A 87 5.77 -6.84 2.63
N ASP A 88 5.00 -5.75 2.59
CA ASP A 88 4.32 -5.19 3.76
C ASP A 88 2.99 -5.91 4.03
N THR A 89 3.08 -7.03 4.77
CA THR A 89 1.89 -7.86 5.02
C THR A 89 1.00 -7.31 6.14
N ASN A 90 1.57 -6.48 7.02
CA ASN A 90 0.84 -5.89 8.13
C ASN A 90 0.26 -4.51 7.80
N ASP A 91 0.67 -3.92 6.67
CA ASP A 91 0.21 -2.63 6.15
C ASP A 91 0.55 -1.45 7.08
N ASP A 92 1.78 -1.43 7.59
CA ASP A 92 2.30 -0.39 8.49
C ASP A 92 3.25 0.61 7.82
N GLY A 93 3.51 0.45 6.52
CA GLY A 93 4.39 1.27 5.71
C GLY A 93 5.88 1.06 5.97
N ALA A 94 6.25 0.00 6.70
CA ALA A 94 7.63 -0.29 7.05
C ALA A 94 7.99 -1.77 6.90
N LEU A 95 8.85 -2.07 5.92
CA LEU A 95 9.37 -3.43 5.72
C LEU A 95 10.28 -3.89 6.86
N ASN A 96 9.78 -4.82 7.68
CA ASN A 96 10.48 -5.33 8.85
C ASN A 96 10.08 -6.78 9.20
N ILE A 97 10.58 -7.30 10.33
CA ILE A 97 10.35 -8.71 10.74
C ILE A 97 8.87 -9.00 11.05
N ALA A 98 8.07 -7.97 11.37
CA ALA A 98 6.64 -8.14 11.61
C ALA A 98 5.91 -8.67 10.37
N ASP A 99 6.37 -8.39 9.16
CA ASP A 99 5.70 -8.78 7.92
C ASP A 99 5.73 -10.29 7.63
N PRO A 100 6.91 -10.95 7.60
CA PRO A 100 6.94 -12.40 7.45
C PRO A 100 6.27 -13.11 8.63
N VAL A 101 6.32 -12.54 9.85
CA VAL A 101 5.59 -13.11 11.00
C VAL A 101 4.08 -13.01 10.78
N ARG A 102 3.58 -11.86 10.32
CA ARG A 102 2.17 -11.63 10.01
C ARG A 102 1.65 -12.57 8.93
N LEU A 103 2.46 -12.83 7.90
CA LEU A 103 2.15 -13.80 6.86
C LEU A 103 2.07 -15.23 7.43
N LEU A 104 3.06 -15.64 8.21
CA LEU A 104 3.08 -16.97 8.83
C LEU A 104 1.91 -17.19 9.81
N ASP A 105 1.52 -16.17 10.55
CA ASP A 105 0.35 -16.20 11.43
C ASP A 105 -0.96 -16.41 10.64
N TYR A 106 -1.07 -15.79 9.45
CA TYR A 106 -2.19 -16.06 8.55
C TYR A 106 -2.17 -17.49 8.02
N LEU A 107 -1.00 -17.97 7.54
CA LEU A 107 -0.86 -19.29 6.93
C LEU A 107 -1.05 -20.45 7.93
N PHE A 108 -0.60 -20.30 9.18
CA PHE A 108 -0.49 -21.42 10.12
C PHE A 108 -1.20 -21.22 11.45
N ALA A 109 -1.42 -19.98 11.91
CA ALA A 109 -2.02 -19.71 13.21
C ALA A 109 -3.52 -19.35 13.14
N GLY A 110 -4.08 -19.26 11.93
CA GLY A 110 -5.48 -18.89 11.72
C GLY A 110 -5.76 -17.42 12.04
N ALA A 111 -4.75 -16.56 11.90
CA ALA A 111 -4.96 -15.12 12.00
C ALA A 111 -5.88 -14.62 10.87
N ALA A 112 -6.41 -13.40 11.04
CA ALA A 112 -7.22 -12.77 10.00
C ALA A 112 -6.41 -12.59 8.71
N GLU A 113 -7.11 -12.51 7.58
CA GLU A 113 -6.53 -12.17 6.29
C GLU A 113 -5.72 -10.86 6.38
N PRO A 114 -4.61 -10.71 5.63
CA PRO A 114 -3.92 -9.43 5.52
C PRO A 114 -4.87 -8.28 5.13
N PRO A 115 -4.57 -7.04 5.52
CA PRO A 115 -5.31 -5.86 5.07
C PRO A 115 -5.42 -5.81 3.54
N ALA A 116 -6.42 -5.09 3.03
CA ALA A 116 -6.64 -4.95 1.60
C ALA A 116 -5.33 -4.52 0.88
N PRO A 117 -5.02 -5.05 -0.32
CA PRO A 117 -5.84 -5.91 -1.16
C PRO A 117 -5.96 -7.37 -0.70
N GLY A 118 -5.24 -7.76 0.36
CA GLY A 118 -5.35 -9.07 0.98
C GLY A 118 -4.85 -10.18 0.06
N ILE A 119 -5.52 -11.33 0.10
CA ILE A 119 -5.19 -12.48 -0.79
C ILE A 119 -5.75 -12.33 -2.20
N GLN A 120 -6.51 -11.27 -2.43
CA GLN A 120 -7.03 -10.95 -3.73
C GLN A 120 -6.07 -10.01 -4.45
N CYS A 121 -6.03 -10.13 -5.76
CA CYS A 121 -5.39 -9.14 -6.60
C CYS A 121 -6.11 -7.80 -6.45
N GLY A 122 -5.40 -6.76 -6.04
CA GLY A 122 -5.96 -5.43 -5.85
C GLY A 122 -4.90 -4.35 -5.74
N GLU A 123 -5.37 -3.12 -5.68
CA GLU A 123 -4.55 -1.93 -5.42
C GLU A 123 -4.36 -1.78 -3.92
N ASP A 124 -3.25 -1.15 -3.53
CA ASP A 124 -3.07 -0.70 -2.16
C ASP A 124 -4.12 0.39 -1.83
N GLN A 125 -4.75 0.29 -0.67
CA GLN A 125 -5.80 1.22 -0.21
C GLN A 125 -5.29 2.22 0.82
N THR A 126 -4.04 2.05 1.24
CA THR A 126 -3.38 2.70 2.36
C THR A 126 -2.07 3.30 1.86
N GLY A 127 -2.19 4.18 0.87
CA GLY A 127 -1.05 4.72 0.16
C GLY A 127 0.02 5.30 1.09
N ASP A 128 1.21 4.70 1.03
CA ASP A 128 2.39 5.05 1.81
C ASP A 128 3.61 5.32 0.88
N ALA A 129 4.83 5.21 1.43
CA ALA A 129 6.08 5.42 0.71
C ALA A 129 6.63 4.15 0.02
N LEU A 130 6.07 2.99 0.33
CA LEU A 130 6.31 1.74 -0.37
C LEU A 130 5.55 1.79 -1.70
N LEU A 131 6.17 1.19 -2.73
CA LEU A 131 5.66 1.29 -4.09
C LEU A 131 5.74 -0.05 -4.79
N CYS A 132 4.74 -0.27 -5.64
CA CYS A 132 4.75 -1.33 -6.63
C CYS A 132 5.05 -0.78 -8.03
N GLN A 133 6.14 -1.24 -8.64
CA GLN A 133 6.57 -0.74 -9.95
C GLN A 133 5.80 -1.39 -11.11
N GLN A 134 5.28 -2.61 -10.92
CA GLN A 134 4.58 -3.38 -11.95
C GLN A 134 3.50 -4.26 -11.33
N SER A 135 2.39 -4.45 -12.05
CA SER A 135 1.34 -5.37 -11.63
C SER A 135 1.87 -6.80 -11.69
N THR A 136 1.69 -7.54 -10.60
CA THR A 136 2.19 -8.92 -10.44
C THR A 136 1.07 -9.95 -10.43
N CYS A 137 -0.19 -9.51 -10.55
CA CYS A 137 -1.32 -10.41 -10.67
C CYS A 137 -1.35 -11.18 -12.02
N PRO A 138 -1.91 -12.41 -12.02
CA PRO A 138 -2.15 -13.20 -13.23
C PRO A 138 -3.26 -12.65 -14.15
#